data_AF-A0A967RM45-F1
#
_entry.id   AF-A0A967RM45-F1
#
_cell.length_a   1.000
_cell.length_b   1.000
_cell.length_c   1.000
_cell.angle_alpha   90.00
_cell.angle_beta   90.00
_cell.angle_gamma   90.00
#
_symmetry.space_group_name_H-M   'P 1'
#
loop_
_entity.id
_entity.type
_entity.pdbx_description
1 polymer ?
#
loop_
_entity_poly.entity_id
_entity_poly.type
_entity_poly.pdbx_seq_one_letter_code
_entity_poly.pdbx_strand_id
1 'polypeptide(L)'
;MHNRAGDLIGMGCDFNENKAKKGGPISYTPRMNDSNEKETGGWNKYEIICKGDSIEVTINGQLQNKATGVGVRKGYIGFQSEGVPIVFRNIKLTPLY
;
A
#
# COMPACT_ATOMS: atom_id res chain seq x y z
N MET A 1 8.83 -0.50 11.67
CA MET A 1 8.27 -1.85 11.85
C MET A 1 8.78 -2.70 10.69
N HIS A 2 9.43 -3.83 10.93
CA HIS A 2 10.02 -4.67 9.87
C HIS A 2 9.03 -5.76 9.44
N ASN A 3 9.15 -6.28 8.21
CA ASN A 3 8.30 -7.30 7.60
C ASN A 3 6.84 -6.89 7.34
N ARG A 4 6.62 -5.59 7.09
CA ARG A 4 5.30 -5.01 6.82
C ARG A 4 5.24 -4.26 5.50
N ALA A 5 6.28 -4.32 4.67
CA ALA A 5 6.21 -3.78 3.32
C ALA A 5 5.05 -4.42 2.53
N GLY A 6 4.24 -3.57 1.89
CA GLY A 6 3.07 -4.00 1.13
C GLY A 6 1.76 -4.00 1.92
N ASP A 7 1.78 -3.66 3.21
CA ASP A 7 0.55 -3.41 3.97
C ASP A 7 -0.28 -2.29 3.32
N LEU A 8 -1.59 -2.49 3.28
CA LEU A 8 -2.54 -1.52 2.76
C LEU A 8 -3.55 -1.17 3.84
N ILE A 9 -3.59 0.12 4.19
CA ILE A 9 -4.39 0.68 5.28
C ILE A 9 -5.18 1.87 4.72
N GLY A 10 -6.49 1.83 4.89
CA GLY A 10 -7.40 2.95 4.63
C GLY A 10 -7.63 3.74 5.90
N MET A 11 -7.19 5.01 5.94
CA MET A 11 -7.46 5.92 7.05
C MET A 11 -8.64 6.83 6.66
N GLY A 12 -9.80 6.60 7.27
CA GLY A 12 -11.03 7.31 6.91
C GLY A 12 -11.64 6.91 5.56
N CYS A 13 -11.19 5.80 4.96
CA CYS A 13 -11.78 5.22 3.76
C CYS A 13 -11.94 3.70 3.92
N ASP A 14 -12.92 3.13 3.21
CA ASP A 14 -13.24 1.70 3.26
C ASP A 14 -13.05 1.02 1.89
N PHE A 15 -12.96 -0.31 1.88
CA PHE A 15 -12.82 -1.16 0.70
C PHE A 15 -13.33 -2.59 0.96
N ASN A 16 -13.59 -3.36 -0.09
CA ASN A 16 -14.29 -4.64 -0.01
C ASN A 16 -13.54 -5.71 0.82
N GLU A 17 -12.21 -5.70 0.78
CA GLU A 17 -11.33 -6.64 1.47
C GLU A 17 -11.12 -6.28 2.95
N ASN A 18 -11.73 -5.20 3.44
CA ASN A 18 -11.56 -4.73 4.81
C ASN A 18 -11.90 -5.81 5.85
N LYS A 19 -10.97 -6.06 6.78
CA LYS A 19 -11.12 -6.96 7.93
C LYS A 19 -11.22 -6.21 9.27
N ALA A 20 -11.15 -4.88 9.26
CA ALA A 20 -11.40 -4.06 10.43
C ALA A 20 -12.88 -4.01 10.80
N LYS A 21 -13.18 -3.43 11.96
CA LYS A 21 -14.56 -3.14 12.36
C LYS A 21 -15.18 -2.12 11.40
N LYS A 22 -16.30 -2.47 10.78
CA LYS A 22 -17.05 -1.60 9.87
C LYS A 22 -17.41 -0.26 10.56
N GLY A 23 -17.16 0.85 9.87
CA GLY A 23 -17.37 2.20 10.39
C GLY A 23 -16.32 2.70 11.39
N GLY A 24 -15.22 1.96 11.59
CA GLY A 24 -14.06 2.42 12.35
C GLY A 24 -13.21 3.44 11.58
N PRO A 25 -12.24 4.08 12.25
CA PRO A 25 -11.35 5.07 11.62
C PRO A 25 -10.34 4.44 10.64
N ILE A 26 -10.17 3.12 10.71
CA ILE A 26 -9.19 2.36 9.94
C ILE A 26 -9.88 1.19 9.24
N SER A 27 -9.53 0.99 7.98
CA SER A 27 -9.74 -0.25 7.21
C SER A 27 -8.39 -0.90 6.91
N TYR A 28 -8.29 -2.22 6.98
CA TYR A 28 -7.08 -2.95 6.61
C TYR A 28 -7.44 -4.29 5.96
N THR A 29 -6.55 -4.80 5.11
CA THR A 29 -6.65 -6.15 4.53
C THR A 29 -5.35 -6.92 4.83
N PRO A 30 -5.43 -8.21 5.23
CA PRO A 30 -4.26 -9.06 5.38
C PRO A 30 -3.49 -9.15 4.06
N ARG A 31 -2.17 -9.31 4.15
CA ARG A 31 -1.36 -9.60 2.96
C ARG A 31 -1.75 -10.94 2.34
N MET A 32 -1.63 -11.01 1.02
CA MET A 32 -1.91 -12.21 0.23
C MET A 32 -0.77 -13.24 0.28
N ASN A 33 0.44 -12.79 0.61
CA ASN A 33 1.65 -13.60 0.63
C ASN A 33 2.49 -13.27 1.88
N ASP A 34 3.48 -14.13 2.15
CA ASP A 34 4.50 -13.84 3.13
C ASP A 34 5.34 -12.62 2.74
N SER A 35 5.99 -12.02 3.75
CA SER A 35 6.89 -10.89 3.55
C SER A 35 8.02 -11.27 2.59
N ASN A 36 8.19 -10.49 1.53
CA ASN A 36 9.38 -10.49 0.72
C ASN A 36 10.17 -9.17 0.85
N GLU A 37 9.94 -8.45 1.95
CA GLU A 37 10.72 -7.28 2.34
C GLU A 37 12.18 -7.69 2.54
N LYS A 38 13.11 -6.90 2.02
CA LYS A 38 14.53 -7.10 2.30
C LYS A 38 14.85 -6.68 3.73
N GLU A 39 15.91 -7.25 4.27
CA GLU A 39 16.52 -6.85 5.54
C GLU A 39 16.70 -5.33 5.66
N THR A 40 16.76 -4.84 6.90
CA THR A 40 16.91 -3.40 7.19
C THR A 40 18.13 -2.82 6.47
N GLY A 41 17.94 -1.69 5.79
CA GLY A 41 18.95 -1.06 4.92
C GLY A 41 18.93 -1.54 3.47
N GLY A 42 18.22 -2.64 3.19
CA GLY A 42 17.96 -3.12 1.83
C GLY A 42 16.95 -2.26 1.07
N TRP A 43 17.13 -2.17 -0.24
CA TRP A 43 16.21 -1.45 -1.12
C TRP A 43 15.02 -2.34 -1.53
N ASN A 44 13.82 -1.96 -1.11
CA ASN A 44 12.57 -2.54 -1.56
C ASN A 44 12.03 -1.79 -2.79
N LYS A 45 11.59 -2.53 -3.81
CA LYS A 45 10.90 -1.96 -4.98
C LYS A 45 9.40 -2.04 -4.74
N TYR A 46 8.73 -0.90 -4.81
CA TYR A 46 7.29 -0.80 -4.76
C TYR A 46 6.75 -0.56 -6.17
N GLU A 47 5.68 -1.27 -6.50
CA GLU A 47 4.83 -0.97 -7.65
C GLU A 47 3.39 -0.93 -7.14
N ILE A 48 2.76 0.24 -7.27
CA ILE A 48 1.40 0.49 -6.78
C ILE A 48 0.56 0.90 -7.96
N ILE A 49 -0.47 0.11 -8.25
CA ILE A 49 -1.38 0.32 -9.38
C ILE A 49 -2.73 0.76 -8.81
N CYS A 50 -3.09 2.02 -9.04
CA CYS A 50 -4.40 2.56 -8.71
C CYS A 50 -5.22 2.68 -10.01
N LYS A 51 -6.13 1.74 -10.27
CA LYS A 51 -6.93 1.69 -11.51
C LYS A 51 -8.41 1.57 -11.19
N GLY A 52 -9.20 2.56 -11.63
CA GLY A 52 -10.63 2.62 -11.34
C GLY A 52 -10.88 2.76 -9.84
N ASP A 53 -11.54 1.79 -9.23
CA ASP A 53 -11.80 1.68 -7.80
C ASP A 53 -10.93 0.62 -7.11
N SER A 54 -9.85 0.20 -7.76
CA SER A 54 -8.93 -0.83 -7.28
C SER A 54 -7.52 -0.29 -7.03
N ILE A 55 -6.87 -0.85 -6.01
CA ILE A 55 -5.48 -0.60 -5.64
C ILE A 55 -4.79 -1.95 -5.49
N GLU A 56 -3.68 -2.14 -6.18
CA GLU A 56 -2.81 -3.30 -6.05
C GLU A 56 -1.42 -2.86 -5.63
N VAL A 57 -0.83 -3.56 -4.64
CA VAL A 57 0.47 -3.24 -4.07
C VAL A 57 1.40 -4.42 -4.24
N THR A 58 2.42 -4.24 -5.06
CA THR A 58 3.46 -5.23 -5.36
C THR A 58 4.78 -4.79 -4.75
N ILE A 59 5.39 -5.69 -3.99
CA ILE A 59 6.71 -5.48 -3.37
C ILE A 59 7.69 -6.46 -4.00
N ASN A 60 8.85 -5.98 -4.43
CA ASN A 60 9.92 -6.80 -4.99
C ASN A 60 9.46 -7.82 -6.06
N GLY A 61 8.42 -7.47 -6.84
CA GLY A 61 7.88 -8.32 -7.92
C GLY A 61 6.78 -9.31 -7.50
N GLN A 62 6.38 -9.35 -6.23
CA GLN A 62 5.28 -10.18 -5.73
C GLN A 62 4.12 -9.32 -5.26
N LEU A 63 2.90 -9.62 -5.71
CA LEU A 63 1.69 -8.96 -5.25
C LEU A 63 1.50 -9.23 -3.75
N GLN A 64 1.49 -8.20 -2.93
CA GLN A 64 1.35 -8.31 -1.49
C GLN A 64 -0.06 -7.99 -1.01
N ASN A 65 -0.75 -7.05 -1.68
CA ASN A 65 -2.08 -6.66 -1.23
C ASN A 65 -2.95 -6.09 -2.35
N LYS A 66 -4.26 -6.14 -2.12
CA LYS A 66 -5.29 -5.64 -3.03
C LYS A 66 -6.48 -5.07 -2.26
N ALA A 67 -6.97 -3.93 -2.74
CA ALA A 67 -8.24 -3.34 -2.32
C ALA A 67 -9.11 -3.04 -3.54
N THR A 68 -10.41 -3.32 -3.45
CA THR A 68 -11.41 -3.03 -4.46
C THR A 68 -12.59 -2.27 -3.86
N GLY A 69 -13.38 -1.60 -4.71
CA GLY A 69 -14.51 -0.79 -4.25
C GLY A 69 -14.08 0.46 -3.48
N VAL A 70 -12.86 0.95 -3.70
CA VAL A 70 -12.35 2.16 -3.05
C VAL A 70 -13.14 3.38 -3.55
N GLY A 71 -13.84 4.06 -2.64
CA GLY A 71 -14.67 5.22 -2.99
C GLY A 71 -13.86 6.47 -3.38
N VAL A 72 -12.63 6.59 -2.87
CA VAL A 72 -11.73 7.72 -3.17
C VAL A 72 -10.96 7.43 -4.45
N ARG A 73 -11.30 8.14 -5.54
CA ARG A 73 -10.78 7.86 -6.90
C ARG A 73 -9.66 8.80 -7.37
N LYS A 74 -9.35 9.85 -6.61
CA LYS A 74 -8.28 10.81 -6.92
C LYS A 74 -7.74 11.45 -5.65
N GLY A 75 -6.48 11.85 -5.67
CA GLY A 75 -5.83 12.49 -4.54
C GLY A 75 -4.35 12.76 -4.81
N TYR A 76 -3.66 13.24 -3.78
CA TYR A 76 -2.22 13.46 -3.81
C TYR A 76 -1.46 12.18 -3.41
N ILE A 77 -0.23 12.07 -3.90
CA ILE A 77 0.72 11.04 -3.48
C ILE A 77 1.70 11.70 -2.50
N GLY A 78 1.86 11.08 -1.33
CA GLY A 78 2.80 11.52 -0.30
C GLY A 78 3.75 10.40 0.10
N PHE A 79 4.93 10.80 0.58
CA PHE A 79 5.91 9.89 1.18
C PHE A 79 6.08 10.29 2.64
N GLN A 80 5.83 9.36 3.54
CA GLN A 80 5.84 9.61 4.97
C GLN A 80 7.01 8.87 5.64
N SER A 81 7.57 9.51 6.67
CA SER A 81 8.47 8.92 7.66
C SER A 81 7.83 9.10 9.03
N GLU A 82 7.85 8.06 9.86
CA GLU A 82 7.39 8.12 11.25
C GLU A 82 8.56 7.85 12.19
N GLY A 83 9.26 8.92 12.59
CA GLY A 83 10.24 8.91 13.69
C GLY A 83 11.60 8.27 13.39
N VAL A 84 11.83 7.71 12.19
CA VAL A 84 13.11 7.10 11.80
C VAL A 84 13.53 7.49 10.38
N PRO A 85 14.85 7.60 10.10
CA PRO A 85 15.33 7.91 8.75
C PRO A 85 14.82 6.92 7.70
N ILE A 86 14.34 7.46 6.58
CA ILE A 86 13.94 6.69 5.39
C ILE A 86 14.39 7.45 4.14
N VAL A 87 14.72 6.72 3.09
CA VAL A 87 15.17 7.28 1.81
C VAL A 87 14.35 6.70 0.67
N PHE A 88 14.01 7.54 -0.30
CA PHE A 88 13.27 7.17 -1.50
C PHE A 88 14.11 7.49 -2.73
N ARG A 89 14.04 6.66 -3.77
CA ARG A 89 14.71 6.91 -5.06
C ARG A 89 13.93 6.28 -6.21
N ASN A 90 14.21 6.74 -7.43
CA ASN A 90 13.63 6.21 -8.66
C ASN A 90 12.08 6.27 -8.70
N ILE A 91 11.50 7.33 -8.15
CA ILE A 91 10.05 7.55 -8.14
C ILE A 91 9.60 7.91 -9.56
N LYS A 92 8.65 7.13 -10.09
CA LYS A 92 8.04 7.36 -11.40
C LYS A 92 6.53 7.27 -11.26
N LEU A 93 5.83 8.19 -11.89
CA LEU A 93 4.37 8.20 -11.97
C LEU A 93 3.96 8.02 -13.42
N THR A 94 3.11 7.03 -13.67
CA THR A 94 2.54 6.76 -15.00
C THR A 94 1.03 6.87 -14.88
N PRO A 95 0.39 7.83 -15.56
CA PRO A 95 -1.07 7.89 -15.63
C PRO A 95 -1.62 6.60 -16.26
N LEU A 96 -2.70 6.08 -15.68
CA LEU A 96 -3.46 4.96 -16.22
C LEU A 96 -4.73 5.55 -16.83
N TYR A 97 -4.87 5.43 -18.15
CA TYR A 97 -6.03 5.90 -18.91
C TYR A 97 -7.09 4.81 -19.04
#